data_AF-A0A3D5VB17-F1
#
_entry.id   AF-A0A3D5VB17-F1
#
_cell.length_a   1.000
_cell.length_b   1.000
_cell.length_c   1.000
_cell.angle_alpha   90.00
_cell.angle_beta   90.00
_cell.angle_gamma   90.00
#
_symmetry.space_group_name_H-M   'P 1'
#
loop_
_entity.id
_entity.type
_entity.pdbx_description
1 polymer ?
#
loop_
_entity_poly.entity_id
_entity_poly.type
_entity_poly.pdbx_seq_one_letter_code
_entity_poly.pdbx_strand_id
1 'polypeptide(L)'
;MAEMSSECYAGNAARGMSMVTLHNGGGVGIGKVSNSGFGMVLDGSKRVDEILQRAFPWEVMCGAARRAWARNPHSIETSIEHNQKFKNTDHITLPYQADENYLKNLVAAKLKK
;
A
#
# COMPACT_ATOMS: atom_id res chain seq x y z
N MET A 1 -13.08 4.31 1.98
CA MET A 1 -11.67 4.72 2.04
C MET A 1 -10.99 4.35 0.74
N ALA A 2 -10.62 5.39 -0.02
CA ALA A 2 -10.07 5.34 -1.38
C ALA A 2 -8.64 5.91 -1.46
N GLU A 3 -8.01 6.14 -0.31
CA GLU A 3 -6.72 6.82 -0.16
C GLU A 3 -5.61 6.02 -0.86
N MET A 4 -5.66 4.68 -0.80
CA MET A 4 -4.68 3.81 -1.46
C MET A 4 -4.58 4.05 -2.97
N SER A 5 -5.70 4.21 -3.68
CA SER A 5 -5.67 4.45 -5.13
C SER A 5 -5.13 5.84 -5.47
N SER A 6 -5.46 6.85 -4.64
CA SER A 6 -4.91 8.20 -4.79
C SER A 6 -3.40 8.25 -4.51
N GLU A 7 -2.93 7.55 -3.48
CA GLU A 7 -1.50 7.45 -3.14
C GLU A 7 -0.70 6.70 -4.21
N CYS A 8 -1.20 5.54 -4.68
CA CYS A 8 -0.59 4.82 -5.79
C CYS A 8 -0.48 5.72 -7.04
N TYR A 9 -1.57 6.38 -7.43
CA TYR A 9 -1.59 7.33 -8.54
C TYR A 9 -0.55 8.44 -8.39
N ALA A 10 -0.58 9.17 -7.26
CA ALA A 10 0.30 10.31 -7.04
C ALA A 10 1.77 9.90 -6.97
N GLY A 11 2.07 8.80 -6.29
CA GLY A 11 3.44 8.33 -6.15
C GLY A 11 4.02 7.74 -7.43
N ASN A 12 3.20 7.15 -8.33
CA ASN A 12 3.63 6.78 -9.67
C ASN A 12 3.92 8.01 -10.54
N ALA A 13 3.08 9.04 -10.43
CA ALA A 13 3.27 10.30 -11.15
C ALA A 13 4.58 10.97 -10.72
N ALA A 14 4.83 11.03 -9.41
CA ALA A 14 6.03 11.63 -8.83
C ALA A 14 7.33 10.87 -9.19
N ARG A 15 7.23 9.58 -9.53
CA ARG A 15 8.39 8.73 -9.83
C ARG A 15 8.68 8.56 -11.32
N GLY A 16 7.91 9.23 -12.19
CA GLY A 16 8.24 9.36 -13.62
C GLY A 16 7.66 8.28 -14.52
N MET A 17 6.59 7.58 -14.10
CA MET A 17 5.83 6.71 -15.01
C MET A 17 5.36 7.52 -16.23
N SER A 18 5.45 6.93 -17.43
CA SER A 18 5.13 7.63 -18.68
C SER A 18 3.66 8.04 -18.79
N MET A 19 2.77 7.29 -18.15
CA MET A 19 1.35 7.57 -18.05
C MET A 19 0.86 7.13 -16.68
N VAL A 20 -0.04 7.92 -16.10
CA VAL A 20 -0.75 7.60 -14.86
C VAL A 20 -2.22 7.94 -15.02
N THR A 21 -3.08 7.10 -14.47
CA THR A 21 -4.53 7.27 -14.56
C THR A 21 -5.18 7.06 -13.20
N LEU A 22 -6.27 7.79 -12.95
CA LEU A 22 -7.13 7.62 -11.79
C LEU A 22 -8.58 7.62 -12.29
N HIS A 23 -9.27 6.51 -12.08
CA HIS A 23 -10.62 6.28 -12.61
C HIS A 23 -11.65 6.13 -11.49
N ASN A 24 -12.90 6.46 -11.82
CA ASN A 24 -14.07 6.26 -10.98
C ASN A 24 -14.95 5.16 -11.59
N GLY A 25 -15.00 4.01 -10.92
CA GLY A 25 -15.94 2.94 -11.26
C GLY A 25 -15.42 1.84 -12.19
N GLY A 26 -14.10 1.68 -12.31
CA GLY A 26 -13.52 0.59 -13.12
C GLY A 26 -14.03 -0.78 -12.67
N GLY A 27 -14.57 -1.58 -13.59
CA GLY A 27 -15.07 -2.93 -13.34
C GLY A 27 -16.45 -3.02 -12.68
N VAL A 28 -16.74 -2.20 -11.66
CA VAL A 28 -17.96 -2.32 -10.82
C VAL A 28 -18.97 -1.17 -10.98
N GLY A 29 -18.71 -0.20 -11.84
CA GLY A 29 -19.61 0.92 -12.13
C GLY A 29 -19.34 2.20 -11.31
N ILE A 30 -19.88 3.31 -11.81
CA ILE A 30 -19.61 4.67 -11.31
C ILE A 30 -19.92 4.80 -9.81
N GLY A 31 -18.97 5.37 -9.06
CA GLY A 31 -19.10 5.65 -7.63
C GLY A 31 -18.87 4.43 -6.72
N LYS A 32 -18.61 3.25 -7.27
CA LYS A 32 -18.43 2.02 -6.48
C LYS A 32 -16.97 1.71 -6.15
N VAL A 33 -16.02 2.23 -6.93
CA VAL A 33 -14.58 2.06 -6.70
C VAL A 33 -13.81 3.26 -7.20
N SER A 34 -12.69 3.55 -6.55
CA SER A 34 -11.61 4.36 -7.11
C SER A 34 -10.44 3.43 -7.41
N ASN A 35 -9.94 3.46 -8.64
CA ASN A 35 -8.85 2.61 -9.09
C ASN A 35 -7.85 3.44 -9.90
N SER A 36 -6.56 3.19 -9.69
CA SER A 36 -5.47 3.83 -10.42
C SER A 36 -4.81 2.84 -11.37
N GLY A 37 -4.07 3.36 -12.35
CA GLY A 37 -3.22 2.60 -13.24
C GLY A 37 -2.01 3.40 -13.70
N PHE A 38 -1.05 2.72 -14.31
CA PHE A 38 0.14 3.36 -14.89
C PHE A 38 0.53 2.67 -16.20
N GLY A 39 1.35 3.37 -16.99
CA GLY A 39 2.06 2.82 -18.13
C GLY A 39 3.48 3.36 -18.16
N MET A 40 4.44 2.52 -18.56
CA MET A 40 5.85 2.90 -18.69
C MET A 40 6.36 2.52 -20.07
N VAL A 41 6.86 3.49 -20.83
CA VAL A 41 7.51 3.25 -22.12
C VAL A 41 8.92 2.74 -21.86
N LEU A 42 9.23 1.56 -22.40
CA LEU A 42 10.53 0.92 -22.29
C LEU A 42 11.36 1.25 -23.54
N ASP A 43 12.08 2.38 -23.49
CA ASP A 43 12.89 2.89 -24.61
C ASP A 43 14.34 2.38 -24.62
N GLY A 44 14.72 1.56 -23.64
CA GLY A 44 16.08 1.01 -23.49
C GLY A 44 17.11 2.00 -22.91
N SER A 45 16.68 3.19 -22.51
CA SER A 45 17.58 4.17 -21.89
C SER A 45 17.83 3.87 -20.41
N LYS A 46 19.04 4.19 -19.94
CA LYS A 46 19.40 4.13 -18.52
C LYS A 46 18.45 4.95 -17.62
N ARG A 47 17.92 6.06 -18.14
CA ARG A 47 16.92 6.89 -17.46
C ARG A 47 15.66 6.09 -17.11
N VAL A 48 15.18 5.26 -18.04
CA VAL A 48 14.02 4.40 -17.80
C VAL A 48 14.32 3.34 -16.75
N ASP A 49 15.52 2.74 -16.76
CA ASP A 49 15.93 1.80 -15.71
C ASP A 49 15.92 2.45 -14.31
N GLU A 50 16.42 3.68 -14.19
CA GLU A 50 16.41 4.43 -12.92
C GLU A 50 14.99 4.77 -12.45
N ILE A 51 14.07 5.07 -13.37
CA ILE A 51 12.64 5.25 -13.07
C ILE A 51 12.06 3.95 -12.53
N LEU A 52 12.26 2.83 -13.24
CA LEU A 52 11.72 1.52 -12.87
C LEU A 52 12.21 1.09 -11.48
N GLN A 53 13.51 1.25 -11.20
CA GLN A 53 14.11 0.90 -9.90
C GLN A 53 13.46 1.63 -8.72
N ARG A 54 12.96 2.86 -8.92
CA ARG A 54 12.32 3.66 -7.86
C ARG A 54 10.80 3.49 -7.84
N ALA A 55 10.18 3.38 -9.00
CA ALA A 55 8.72 3.40 -9.14
C ALA A 55 8.07 2.05 -8.86
N PHE A 56 8.67 0.93 -9.27
CA PHE A 56 8.10 -0.40 -9.06
C PHE A 56 7.98 -0.79 -7.57
N PRO A 57 9.01 -0.56 -6.72
CA PRO A 57 8.86 -0.82 -5.30
C PRO A 57 7.71 -0.02 -4.68
N TRP A 58 7.54 1.25 -5.06
CA TRP A 58 6.41 2.05 -4.59
C TRP A 58 5.06 1.45 -4.98
N GLU A 59 4.87 1.14 -6.27
CA GLU A 59 3.58 0.64 -6.78
C GLU A 59 3.14 -0.63 -6.05
N VAL A 60 4.07 -1.58 -5.86
CA VAL A 60 3.78 -2.85 -5.20
C VAL A 60 3.61 -2.67 -3.69
N MET A 61 4.56 -1.97 -3.05
CA MET A 61 4.62 -1.92 -1.60
C MET A 61 3.59 -0.98 -0.99
N CYS A 62 3.10 0.03 -1.72
CA CYS A 62 1.96 0.84 -1.27
C CYS A 62 0.72 -0.04 -1.02
N GLY A 63 0.42 -0.95 -1.94
CA GLY A 63 -0.68 -1.91 -1.79
C GLY A 63 -0.43 -2.93 -0.67
N ALA A 64 0.78 -3.50 -0.62
CA ALA A 64 1.16 -4.45 0.43
C ALA A 64 1.09 -3.81 1.82
N ALA A 65 1.64 -2.61 2.01
CA ALA A 65 1.61 -1.88 3.28
C ALA A 65 0.17 -1.60 3.74
N ARG A 66 -0.72 -1.15 2.83
CA ARG A 66 -2.13 -0.91 3.18
C ARG A 66 -2.84 -2.20 3.58
N ARG A 67 -2.56 -3.32 2.91
CA ARG A 67 -3.14 -4.62 3.25
C ARG A 67 -2.57 -5.19 4.54
N ALA A 68 -1.28 -4.98 4.78
CA ALA A 68 -0.64 -5.32 6.03
C ALA A 68 -1.33 -4.58 7.17
N TRP A 69 -1.52 -3.26 7.06
CA TRP A 69 -2.25 -2.44 8.02
C TRP A 69 -3.69 -2.90 8.24
N ALA A 70 -4.35 -3.37 7.18
CA ALA A 70 -5.66 -4.02 7.25
C ALA A 70 -5.62 -5.47 7.77
N ARG A 71 -4.47 -5.89 8.33
CA ARG A 71 -4.23 -7.17 9.02
C ARG A 71 -4.19 -8.40 8.11
N ASN A 72 -3.85 -8.24 6.83
CA ASN A 72 -3.60 -9.39 5.97
C ASN A 72 -2.27 -10.08 6.34
N PRO A 73 -2.25 -11.38 6.70
CA PRO A 73 -1.06 -12.03 7.24
C PRO A 73 0.10 -12.09 6.24
N HIS A 74 -0.16 -12.42 4.98
CA HIS A 74 0.87 -12.47 3.95
C HIS A 74 1.43 -11.08 3.63
N SER A 75 0.59 -10.05 3.65
CA SER A 75 1.08 -8.68 3.47
C SER A 75 1.92 -8.19 4.65
N ILE A 76 1.60 -8.62 5.88
CA ILE A 76 2.44 -8.35 7.07
C ILE A 76 3.80 -9.01 6.91
N GLU A 77 3.84 -10.29 6.54
CA GLU A 77 5.08 -11.05 6.27
C GLU A 77 5.93 -10.36 5.20
N THR A 78 5.35 -10.04 4.04
CA THR A 78 6.05 -9.31 2.97
C THR A 78 6.56 -7.94 3.42
N SER A 79 5.79 -7.21 4.25
CA SER A 79 6.20 -5.90 4.76
C SER A 79 7.36 -6.00 5.77
N ILE A 80 7.39 -7.06 6.59
CA ILE A 80 8.51 -7.36 7.49
C ILE A 80 9.78 -7.62 6.67
N GLU A 81 9.70 -8.49 5.67
CA GLU A 81 10.84 -8.78 4.79
C GLU A 81 11.33 -7.53 4.05
N HIS A 82 10.42 -6.72 3.52
CA HIS A 82 10.76 -5.45 2.87
C HIS A 82 11.52 -4.52 3.81
N ASN A 83 11.02 -4.33 5.03
CA ASN A 83 11.68 -3.49 6.04
C ASN A 83 13.07 -4.01 6.41
N GLN A 84 13.26 -5.34 6.47
CA GLN A 84 14.58 -5.92 6.75
C GLN A 84 15.55 -5.69 5.57
N LYS A 85 15.10 -5.93 4.34
CA LYS A 85 15.92 -5.83 3.14
C LYS A 85 16.27 -4.38 2.78
N PHE A 86 15.35 -3.44 2.99
CA PHE A 86 15.47 -2.03 2.63
C PHE A 86 15.57 -1.09 3.84
N LYS A 87 16.05 -1.59 4.99
CA LYS A 87 16.11 -0.90 6.29
C LYS A 87 16.75 0.49 6.31
N ASN A 88 17.59 0.81 5.32
CA ASN A 88 18.31 2.09 5.24
C ASN A 88 17.58 3.15 4.42
N THR A 89 16.57 2.75 3.63
CA THR A 89 15.88 3.65 2.69
C THR A 89 14.38 3.72 2.97
N ASP A 90 13.80 2.62 3.47
CA ASP A 90 12.36 2.43 3.53
C ASP A 90 11.92 1.99 4.92
N HIS A 91 10.67 2.32 5.27
CA HIS A 91 10.03 1.82 6.48
C HIS A 91 8.51 1.75 6.31
N ILE A 92 7.94 0.55 6.39
CA ILE A 92 6.50 0.29 6.41
C ILE A 92 6.06 0.07 7.85
N THR A 93 5.09 0.86 8.31
CA THR A 93 4.48 0.67 9.63
C THR A 93 3.71 -0.65 9.70
N LEU A 94 4.06 -1.49 10.67
CA LEU A 94 3.41 -2.78 10.89
C LEU A 94 2.32 -2.65 11.97
N PRO A 95 1.14 -3.29 11.80
CA PRO A 95 0.12 -3.28 12.84
C PRO A 95 0.45 -4.31 13.92
N TYR A 96 0.49 -3.84 15.17
CA TYR A 96 0.50 -4.71 16.35
C TYR A 96 -0.94 -4.87 16.84
N GLN A 97 -1.44 -6.10 16.79
CA GLN A 97 -2.81 -6.38 17.20
C GLN A 97 -2.92 -6.38 18.73
N ALA A 98 -3.96 -5.74 19.25
CA ALA A 98 -4.28 -5.80 20.67
C ALA A 98 -4.79 -7.20 21.05
N ASP A 99 -4.51 -7.61 22.28
CA ASP A 99 -5.03 -8.87 22.83
C ASP A 99 -6.55 -8.73 23.06
N GLU A 100 -7.33 -9.50 22.29
CA GLU A 100 -8.78 -9.49 22.35
C GLU A 100 -9.32 -10.01 23.68
N ASN A 101 -8.65 -10.98 24.31
CA ASN A 101 -9.06 -11.50 25.62
C ASN A 101 -8.84 -10.45 26.70
N TYR A 102 -7.71 -9.76 26.66
CA TYR A 102 -7.45 -8.62 27.54
C TYR A 102 -8.54 -7.55 27.41
N LEU A 103 -8.89 -7.17 26.18
CA LEU A 103 -9.94 -6.18 25.92
C LEU A 103 -11.30 -6.63 26.43
N LYS A 104 -11.71 -7.87 26.16
CA LYS A 104 -12.98 -8.45 26.65
C LYS A 104 -13.05 -8.44 28.17
N ASN A 105 -11.98 -8.87 28.84
CA ASN A 105 -11.89 -8.89 30.30
C ASN A 105 -11.97 -7.47 30.88
N LEU A 106 -11.25 -6.51 30.29
CA LEU A 106 -11.25 -5.12 30.71
C LEU A 106 -12.66 -4.49 30.61
N VAL A 107 -13.33 -4.69 29.48
CA VAL A 107 -14.68 -4.17 29.24
C VAL A 107 -15.68 -4.82 30.20
N ALA A 108 -15.65 -6.15 30.35
CA ALA A 108 -16.53 -6.86 31.28
C ALA A 108 -16.33 -6.39 32.74
N ALA A 109 -15.09 -6.17 33.17
CA ALA A 109 -14.79 -5.67 34.52
C ALA A 109 -15.34 -4.25 34.75
N LYS A 110 -15.38 -3.39 33.73
CA LYS A 110 -15.88 -2.01 33.84
C LYS A 110 -17.40 -1.89 33.67
N LEU A 111 -18.02 -2.78 32.90
CA LEU A 111 -19.47 -2.80 32.65
C LEU A 111 -20.27 -3.59 33.69
N LYS A 112 -19.65 -4.45 34.51
CA LYS A 112 -20.28 -5.13 35.65
C LYS A 112 -20.56 -4.18 36.85
N LYS A 113 -21.07 -2.98 36.56
CA LYS A 113 -21.78 -2.18 37.57
C LYS A 113 -23.16 -2.77 37.79
#